data_AF-A0A134C9U6-F1
#
_entry.id   AF-A0A134C9U6-F1
#
_cell.length_a   1.000
_cell.length_b   1.000
_cell.length_c   1.000
_cell.angle_alpha   90.00
_cell.angle_beta   90.00
_cell.angle_gamma   90.00
#
_symmetry.space_group_name_H-M   'P 1'
#
loop_
_entity.id
_entity.type
_entity.pdbx_description
1 polymer ?
#
loop_
_entity_poly.entity_id
_entity_poly.type
_entity_poly.pdbx_seq_one_letter_code
_entity_poly.pdbx_strand_id
1 'polypeptide(L)'
;MFNLPMKFVMIDGYRIPAKEAENYKKLKSRMEKEARKFFQGFCEIIKKEALPDLLGEGIVGYSSTGEQLARISLDPFELSAMQVAMERKKLKEYILATNGYDEYAYMQLLKEYKNRNNKNSKKGPVKK
;
A
#
# COMPACT_ATOMS: atom_id res chain seq x y z
N MET A 1 37.99 -20.01 -3.69
CA MET A 1 36.88 -19.07 -3.94
C MET A 1 37.04 -17.88 -3.00
N PHE A 2 37.27 -16.67 -3.51
CA PHE A 2 37.40 -15.47 -2.68
C PHE A 2 36.00 -15.00 -2.24
N ASN A 3 35.72 -15.05 -0.94
CA ASN A 3 34.56 -14.39 -0.35
C ASN A 3 34.82 -12.88 -0.38
N LEU A 4 34.37 -12.20 -1.43
CA LEU A 4 34.30 -10.73 -1.41
C LEU A 4 33.36 -10.32 -0.27
N PRO A 5 33.73 -9.39 0.60
CA PRO A 5 32.86 -8.95 1.69
C PRO A 5 31.55 -8.44 1.10
N MET A 6 30.41 -9.02 1.52
CA MET A 6 29.10 -8.56 1.08
C MET A 6 28.95 -7.09 1.50
N LYS A 7 28.93 -6.20 0.51
CA LYS A 7 28.67 -4.78 0.71
C LYS A 7 27.17 -4.60 0.90
N PHE A 8 26.79 -3.88 1.94
CA PHE A 8 25.41 -3.52 2.21
C PHE A 8 25.22 -2.01 2.10
N VAL A 9 24.00 -1.59 1.82
CA VAL A 9 23.56 -0.20 1.80
C VAL A 9 22.31 -0.07 2.67
N MET A 10 22.15 1.09 3.30
CA MET A 10 20.95 1.42 4.06
C MET A 10 19.89 2.00 3.13
N ILE A 11 18.71 1.39 3.10
CA ILE A 11 17.54 1.88 2.35
C ILE A 11 16.34 1.81 3.27
N ASP A 12 15.67 2.94 3.51
CA ASP A 12 14.47 3.04 4.37
C ASP A 12 14.66 2.45 5.79
N GLY A 13 15.88 2.52 6.33
CA GLY A 13 16.22 1.92 7.63
C GLY A 13 16.63 0.45 7.58
N TYR A 14 16.56 -0.20 6.41
CA TYR A 14 16.92 -1.60 6.23
C TYR A 14 18.31 -1.76 5.60
N ARG A 15 19.03 -2.79 6.04
CA ARG A 15 20.34 -3.17 5.51
C ARG A 15 20.17 -4.12 4.33
N ILE A 16 20.32 -3.60 3.11
CA ILE A 16 20.09 -4.35 1.86
C ILE A 16 21.43 -4.68 1.19
N PRO A 17 21.62 -5.90 0.63
CA PRO A 17 22.79 -6.19 -0.20
C PRO A 17 22.92 -5.17 -1.33
N ALA A 18 24.11 -4.58 -1.51
CA ALA A 18 24.32 -3.51 -2.49
C ALA A 18 23.97 -3.92 -3.93
N LYS A 19 24.09 -5.22 -4.25
CA LYS A 19 23.73 -5.80 -5.55
C LYS A 19 22.21 -5.82 -5.79
N GLU A 20 21.41 -5.85 -4.73
CA GLU A 20 19.95 -5.93 -4.77
C GLU A 20 19.26 -4.57 -4.59
N ALA A 21 20.02 -3.54 -4.17
CA ALA A 21 19.52 -2.20 -3.90
C ALA A 21 18.66 -1.61 -5.04
N GLU A 22 19.09 -1.80 -6.29
CA GLU A 22 18.37 -1.29 -7.45
C GLU A 22 17.08 -2.06 -7.71
N ASN A 23 17.12 -3.39 -7.54
CA ASN A 23 15.93 -4.24 -7.66
C ASN A 23 14.92 -3.91 -6.56
N TYR A 24 15.38 -3.69 -5.33
CA TYR A 24 14.55 -3.25 -4.22
C TYR A 24 13.83 -1.93 -4.54
N LYS A 25 14.54 -0.92 -5.04
CA LYS A 25 13.93 0.37 -5.42
C LYS A 25 12.87 0.22 -6.51
N LYS A 26 13.16 -0.59 -7.53
CA LYS A 26 12.21 -0.88 -8.62
C LYS A 26 10.97 -1.61 -8.11
N LEU A 27 11.17 -2.61 -7.26
CA LEU A 27 10.08 -3.36 -6.63
C LEU A 27 9.22 -2.45 -5.75
N LYS A 28 9.85 -1.65 -4.88
CA LYS A 28 9.17 -0.65 -4.03
C LYS A 28 8.30 0.29 -4.87
N SER A 29 8.86 0.87 -5.93
CA SER A 29 8.12 1.78 -6.80
C SER A 29 6.95 1.09 -7.51
N ARG A 30 7.13 -0.16 -7.95
CA ARG A 30 6.05 -0.94 -8.57
C ARG A 30 4.93 -1.24 -7.57
N MET A 31 5.28 -1.71 -6.37
CA MET A 31 4.30 -2.05 -5.34
C MET A 31 3.55 -0.82 -4.81
N GLU A 32 4.23 0.32 -4.68
CA GLU A 32 3.58 1.59 -4.38
C GLU A 32 2.50 1.93 -5.42
N LYS A 33 2.80 1.80 -6.71
CA LYS A 33 1.82 2.08 -7.79
C LYS A 33 0.62 1.12 -7.73
N GLU A 34 0.86 -0.18 -7.56
CA GLU A 34 -0.21 -1.17 -7.47
C GLU A 34 -1.09 -0.96 -6.22
N ALA A 35 -0.49 -0.71 -5.07
CA ALA A 35 -1.21 -0.41 -3.83
C ALA A 35 -2.08 0.85 -3.96
N ARG A 36 -1.51 1.94 -4.48
CA ARG A 36 -2.27 3.18 -4.74
C ARG A 36 -3.44 2.93 -5.68
N LYS A 37 -3.21 2.23 -6.79
CA LYS A 37 -4.27 1.90 -7.76
C LYS A 37 -5.38 1.07 -7.13
N PHE A 38 -5.04 0.14 -6.25
CA PHE A 38 -6.03 -0.66 -5.54
C PHE A 38 -6.84 0.19 -4.53
N PHE A 39 -6.16 1.01 -3.73
CA PHE A 39 -6.80 1.86 -2.73
C PHE A 39 -7.73 2.90 -3.34
N GLN A 40 -7.46 3.39 -4.56
CA GLN A 40 -8.38 4.28 -5.30
C GLN A 40 -9.77 3.66 -5.52
N GLY A 41 -9.91 2.34 -5.40
CA GLY A 41 -11.19 1.66 -5.51
C GLY A 41 -12.13 1.89 -4.32
N PHE A 42 -11.61 2.29 -3.16
CA PHE A 42 -12.40 2.39 -1.92
C PHE A 42 -11.94 3.46 -0.91
N CYS A 43 -10.85 4.17 -1.18
CA CYS A 43 -10.33 5.27 -0.37
C CYS A 43 -10.39 6.59 -1.15
N GLU A 44 -10.79 7.67 -0.48
CA GLU A 44 -10.86 9.01 -1.05
C GLU A 44 -9.50 9.75 -0.98
N ILE A 45 -8.68 9.46 0.04
CA ILE A 45 -7.37 10.09 0.22
C ILE A 45 -6.32 8.99 0.33
N ILE A 46 -5.22 9.09 -0.43
CA ILE A 46 -4.15 8.09 -0.41
C ILE A 46 -2.81 8.79 -0.23
N LYS A 47 -2.12 8.46 0.86
CA LYS A 47 -0.83 9.04 1.23
C LYS A 47 0.25 7.98 1.25
N LYS A 48 1.49 8.45 1.06
CA LYS A 48 2.68 7.71 1.43
C LYS A 48 3.24 8.40 2.66
N GLU A 49 3.35 7.65 3.75
CA GLU A 49 3.73 8.21 5.03
C GLU A 49 4.42 7.16 5.90
N ALA A 50 5.13 7.64 6.93
CA ALA A 50 5.74 6.77 7.92
C ALA A 50 4.65 6.05 8.73
N LEU A 51 4.81 4.75 8.94
CA LEU A 51 3.89 3.96 9.76
C LEU A 51 4.41 3.97 11.20
N PRO A 52 3.66 4.47 12.20
CA PRO A 52 4.17 4.64 13.56
C PRO A 52 4.65 3.34 14.25
N ASP A 53 4.12 2.21 13.81
CA ASP A 53 4.36 0.88 14.34
C ASP A 53 5.38 0.07 13.54
N LEU A 54 5.87 0.59 12.40
CA LEU A 54 6.80 -0.11 11.51
C LEU A 54 7.98 0.78 11.11
N LEU A 55 9.10 0.16 10.77
CA LEU A 55 10.24 0.87 10.23
C LEU A 55 9.97 1.22 8.76
N GLY A 56 10.05 2.50 8.42
CA GLY A 56 9.89 2.99 7.05
C GLY A 56 8.49 3.49 6.72
N GLU A 57 8.19 3.54 5.42
CA GLU A 57 6.97 4.14 4.88
C GLU A 57 5.98 3.07 4.41
N GLY A 58 4.71 3.43 4.37
CA GLY A 58 3.65 2.64 3.76
C GLY A 58 2.76 3.49 2.86
N ILE A 59 1.90 2.82 2.11
CA ILE A 59 0.75 3.47 1.46
C ILE A 59 -0.44 3.33 2.39
N VAL A 60 -1.09 4.45 2.71
CA VAL A 60 -2.25 4.50 3.61
C VAL A 60 -3.41 5.17 2.88
N GLY A 61 -4.56 4.52 2.92
CA GLY A 61 -5.82 4.97 2.36
C GLY A 61 -6.79 5.40 3.46
N TYR A 62 -7.38 6.57 3.28
CA TYR A 62 -8.33 7.16 4.22
C TYR A 62 -9.67 7.46 3.55
N SER A 63 -10.70 7.53 4.38
CA SER A 63 -11.97 8.12 4.03
C SER A 63 -11.85 9.64 3.90
N SER A 64 -12.87 10.28 3.31
CA SER A 64 -12.95 11.76 3.25
C SER A 64 -13.02 12.44 4.62
N THR A 65 -13.35 11.72 5.70
CA THR A 65 -13.36 12.24 7.08
C THR A 65 -12.03 12.04 7.80
N GLY A 66 -11.04 11.40 7.16
CA GLY A 66 -9.72 11.10 7.74
C GLY A 66 -9.65 9.77 8.50
N GLU A 67 -10.69 8.94 8.44
CA GLU A 67 -10.64 7.57 8.98
C GLU A 67 -9.71 6.71 8.13
N GLN A 68 -8.76 6.01 8.75
CA GLN A 68 -7.88 5.08 8.04
C GLN A 68 -8.66 3.82 7.65
N LEU A 69 -8.74 3.54 6.34
CA LEU A 69 -9.45 2.38 5.81
C LEU A 69 -8.47 1.23 5.53
N ALA A 70 -7.33 1.50 4.91
CA ALA A 70 -6.35 0.45 4.63
C ALA A 70 -4.93 0.98 4.64
N ARG A 71 -3.97 0.11 4.90
CA ARG A 71 -2.54 0.40 4.77
C ARG A 71 -1.77 -0.81 4.26
N ILE A 72 -0.60 -0.57 3.69
CA ILE A 72 0.39 -1.59 3.35
C ILE A 72 1.78 -1.01 3.51
N SER A 73 2.68 -1.71 4.21
CA SER A 73 4.05 -1.26 4.37
C SER A 73 4.85 -1.47 3.07
N LEU A 74 5.88 -0.65 2.88
CA LEU A 74 6.81 -0.77 1.76
C LEU A 74 8.19 -1.24 2.25
N ASP A 75 8.21 -2.01 3.33
CA ASP A 75 9.43 -2.62 3.84
C ASP A 75 9.84 -3.86 3.02
N PRO A 76 11.10 -4.31 3.12
CA PRO A 76 11.60 -5.42 2.30
C PRO A 76 10.85 -6.75 2.46
N PHE A 77 10.31 -7.04 3.64
CA PHE A 77 9.60 -8.28 3.90
C PHE A 77 8.22 -8.22 3.25
N GLU A 78 7.51 -7.10 3.46
CA GLU A 78 6.21 -6.87 2.84
C GLU A 78 6.31 -6.82 1.31
N LEU A 79 7.30 -6.12 0.78
CA LEU A 79 7.54 -6.04 -0.67
C LEU A 79 7.78 -7.42 -1.29
N SER A 80 8.51 -8.29 -0.58
CA SER A 80 8.76 -9.67 -1.02
C SER A 80 7.47 -10.49 -1.03
N ALA A 81 6.64 -10.36 0.01
CA ALA A 81 5.34 -11.04 0.09
C ALA A 81 4.37 -10.53 -1.00
N MET A 82 4.29 -9.22 -1.20
CA MET A 82 3.53 -8.59 -2.27
C MET A 82 4.00 -9.05 -3.66
N GLN A 83 5.31 -9.20 -3.87
CA GLN A 83 5.85 -9.71 -5.14
C GLN A 83 5.33 -11.12 -5.43
N VAL A 84 5.42 -12.03 -4.46
CA VAL A 84 4.92 -13.40 -4.61
C VAL A 84 3.41 -13.41 -4.84
N ALA A 85 2.65 -12.59 -4.11
CA ALA A 85 1.21 -12.45 -4.30
C ALA A 85 0.87 -11.94 -5.71
N MET A 86 1.62 -10.96 -6.22
CA MET A 86 1.45 -10.43 -7.57
C MET A 86 1.75 -11.47 -8.65
N GLU A 87 2.83 -12.24 -8.51
CA GLU A 87 3.17 -13.35 -9.43
C GLU A 87 2.08 -14.43 -9.46
N ARG A 88 1.39 -14.64 -8.33
CA ARG A 88 0.23 -15.54 -8.20
C ARG A 88 -1.09 -14.91 -8.60
N LYS A 89 -1.12 -13.65 -9.05
CA LYS A 89 -2.33 -12.86 -9.34
C LYS A 89 -3.28 -12.71 -8.15
N LYS A 90 -2.73 -12.73 -6.92
CA LYS A 90 -3.45 -12.65 -5.64
C LYS A 90 -3.08 -11.41 -4.81
N LEU A 91 -2.55 -10.36 -5.45
CA LEU A 91 -2.07 -9.17 -4.73
C LEU A 91 -3.19 -8.45 -3.98
N LYS A 92 -4.39 -8.36 -4.55
CA LYS A 92 -5.52 -7.65 -3.92
C LYS A 92 -6.00 -8.40 -2.69
N GLU A 93 -6.15 -9.71 -2.82
CA GLU A 93 -6.54 -10.64 -1.77
C GLU A 93 -5.52 -10.60 -0.62
N TYR A 94 -4.24 -10.56 -0.96
CA TYR A 94 -3.18 -10.38 0.01
C TYR A 94 -3.31 -9.05 0.77
N ILE A 95 -3.46 -7.92 0.07
CA ILE A 95 -3.61 -6.61 0.71
C ILE A 95 -4.88 -6.54 1.57
N LEU A 96 -5.99 -7.15 1.15
CA LEU A 96 -7.21 -7.22 1.95
C LEU A 96 -6.98 -8.03 3.24
N ALA A 97 -6.35 -9.19 3.12
CA ALA A 97 -6.08 -10.06 4.26
C ALA A 97 -5.15 -9.39 5.29
N THR A 98 -4.12 -8.64 4.86
CA THR A 98 -3.24 -7.90 5.78
C THR A 98 -3.94 -6.76 6.51
N ASN A 99 -5.07 -6.27 5.97
CA ASN A 99 -5.94 -5.29 6.62
C ASN A 99 -7.11 -5.92 7.40
N GLY A 100 -7.13 -7.25 7.53
CA GLY A 100 -8.19 -7.97 8.25
C GLY A 100 -9.52 -8.03 7.52
N TYR A 101 -9.53 -7.77 6.21
CA TYR A 101 -10.74 -7.83 5.40
C TYR A 101 -10.98 -9.23 4.84
N ASP A 102 -12.13 -9.78 5.16
CA ASP A 102 -12.74 -10.85 4.36
C ASP A 102 -13.55 -10.24 3.20
N GLU A 103 -14.14 -11.12 2.37
CA GLU A 103 -14.94 -10.70 1.22
C GLU A 103 -16.15 -9.85 1.62
N TYR A 104 -16.81 -10.18 2.74
CA TYR A 104 -17.99 -9.46 3.21
C TYR A 104 -17.64 -8.04 3.64
N ALA A 105 -16.59 -7.89 4.46
CA ALA A 105 -16.09 -6.60 4.92
C ALA A 105 -15.66 -5.72 3.74
N TYR A 106 -14.96 -6.30 2.76
CA TYR A 106 -14.58 -5.57 1.55
C TYR A 106 -15.79 -5.10 0.73
N MET A 107 -16.84 -5.92 0.61
CA MET A 107 -18.08 -5.51 -0.08
C MET A 107 -18.80 -4.37 0.63
N GLN A 108 -18.80 -4.35 1.97
CA GLN A 108 -19.33 -3.22 2.73
C GLN A 108 -18.50 -1.96 2.47
N LEU A 109 -17.17 -2.06 2.50
CA LEU A 109 -16.27 -0.94 2.23
C LEU A 109 -16.54 -0.30 0.85
N LEU A 110 -16.73 -1.12 -0.18
CA LEU A 110 -17.09 -0.65 -1.52
C LEU A 110 -18.48 0.01 -1.57
N LYS A 111 -19.45 -0.54 -0.86
CA LYS A 111 -20.80 0.03 -0.77
C LYS A 111 -20.78 1.39 -0.10
N GLU A 112 -20.04 1.54 0.99
CA GLU A 112 -19.91 2.81 1.68
C GLU A 112 -19.18 3.85 0.83
N TYR A 113 -18.10 3.47 0.15
CA TYR A 113 -17.39 4.35 -0.77
C TYR A 113 -18.32 4.90 -1.87
N LYS A 114 -19.12 4.02 -2.50
CA LYS A 114 -20.15 4.44 -3.47
C LYS A 114 -21.16 5.41 -2.86
N ASN A 115 -21.61 5.15 -1.62
CA ASN A 115 -22.55 6.02 -0.93
C ASN A 115 -21.95 7.40 -0.61
N ARG A 116 -20.68 7.46 -0.18
CA ARG A 116 -19.96 8.71 0.09
C ARG A 116 -19.82 9.54 -1.20
N ASN A 117 -19.40 8.91 -2.30
CA ASN A 117 -19.25 9.58 -3.59
C ASN A 117 -20.60 10.05 -4.19
N ASN A 118 -21.67 9.26 -4.05
CA ASN A 118 -23.01 9.66 -4.50
C ASN A 118 -23.60 10.81 -3.66
N LYS A 119 -23.28 10.89 -2.36
CA LYS A 119 -23.68 12.03 -1.52
C LYS A 119 -22.89 13.29 -1.91
N ASN A 120 -21.62 13.16 -2.25
CA ASN A 120 -20.79 14.28 -2.69
C ASN A 120 -21.21 14.81 -4.07
N SER A 121 -21.63 13.96 -5.01
CA SER A 121 -22.12 14.41 -6.32
C SER A 121 -23.47 15.13 -6.25
N LYS A 122 -24.31 14.82 -5.25
CA LYS A 122 -25.61 15.49 -5.03
C LYS A 122 -25.50 16.82 -4.29
N LYS A 123 -24.36 17.10 -3.64
CA LYS A 123 -24.04 18.43 -3.11
C LYS A 123 -23.43 19.25 -4.25
N GLY A 124 -24.28 19.83 -5.09
CA GLY A 124 -23.87 20.79 -6.14
C GLY A 124 -23.03 21.94 -5.56
N PRO A 125 -22.36 22.73 -6.42
CA PRO A 125 -21.36 23.70 -5.96
C PRO A 125 -22.02 24.68 -4.99
N VAL A 126 -21.49 24.76 -3.77
CA VAL A 126 -21.80 25.85 -2.85
C VAL A 126 -21.26 27.10 -3.52
N LYS A 127 -22.15 27.85 -4.19
CA LYS A 127 -21.84 29.20 -4.67
C LYS A 127 -21.45 30.01 -3.43
N LYS A 128 -20.17 30.39 -3.35
CA LYS A 128 -19.72 31.49 -2.50
C LYS A 128 -20.28 32.80 -3.03
#